data_AF-A0A1C0SQ96-F1
#
_entry.id   AF-A0A1C0SQ96-F1
#
_cell.length_a   1.000
_cell.length_b   1.000
_cell.length_c   1.000
_cell.angle_alpha   90.00
_cell.angle_beta   90.00
_cell.angle_gamma   90.00
#
_symmetry.space_group_name_H-M   'P 1'
#
loop_
_entity.id
_entity.type
_entity.pdbx_description
1 polymer ?
#
loop_
_entity_poly.entity_id
_entity_poly.type
_entity_poly.pdbx_seq_one_letter_code
_entity_poly.pdbx_strand_id
1 'polypeptide(L)'
;MDIATILLVEAVMREGGIRRAATLSGRAPSSVSAAVRRFEQAISIPLFRRDGSLMALTLEARARQADVTAASATIRALLATANAEPPSAIPPVGLVTLDRFVRIARAGSIRAAARTLGLGQPQLTRQIADLERHLQCRLLERSHGGIVCTPAALDIIPHVERLLDIWTRLTRASADRFRRDVTTWRLGAVMPLGPESEIARMLAALTAAWHRSRPRQSLFISSTTADELLAGLKSRRFDAALLDVAGIPNDFDGRLVSETPLVLAGPAPALSEMAGDLPRLLATCPIAVPSARSGLRREVTRFLEDTLGEAERRRVTLVEVDSIPVIINLVSHHGYLSVLPETSLSRVQRPPAMIRLGPLYRQSLTLVWPRGAFSSEVGDLMIGMMKAGPQATTALPT
;
A
#
# COMPACT_ATOMS: atom_id res chain seq x y z
N MET A 1 -14.63 -13.02 -16.30
CA MET A 1 -15.15 -11.77 -16.88
C MET A 1 -14.66 -11.63 -18.30
N ASP A 2 -15.50 -11.12 -19.20
CA ASP A 2 -15.21 -10.91 -20.63
C ASP A 2 -15.61 -9.50 -21.10
N ILE A 3 -15.05 -9.07 -22.23
CA ILE A 3 -15.24 -7.71 -22.75
C ILE A 3 -16.68 -7.44 -23.20
N ALA A 4 -17.39 -8.46 -23.70
CA ALA A 4 -18.79 -8.34 -24.09
C ALA A 4 -19.70 -8.04 -22.88
N THR A 5 -19.45 -8.70 -21.76
CA THR A 5 -20.16 -8.48 -20.50
C THR A 5 -19.97 -7.03 -20.01
N ILE A 6 -18.74 -6.50 -20.05
CA ILE A 6 -18.44 -5.13 -19.63
C ILE A 6 -19.18 -4.10 -20.49
N LEU A 7 -19.16 -4.26 -21.82
CA LEU A 7 -19.87 -3.37 -22.74
C LEU A 7 -21.39 -3.42 -22.55
N LEU A 8 -21.96 -4.60 -22.30
CA LEU A 8 -23.39 -4.73 -22.03
C LEU A 8 -23.79 -4.06 -20.71
N VAL A 9 -22.96 -4.16 -19.66
CA VAL A 9 -23.22 -3.50 -18.38
C VAL A 9 -23.17 -1.99 -18.52
N GLU A 10 -22.16 -1.47 -19.21
CA GLU A 10 -22.08 -0.03 -19.51
C GLU A 10 -23.30 0.46 -20.29
N ALA A 11 -23.76 -0.29 -21.30
CA ALA A 11 -24.97 0.03 -22.04
C ALA A 11 -26.22 0.07 -21.14
N VAL A 12 -26.38 -0.88 -20.20
CA VAL A 12 -27.50 -0.84 -19.24
C VAL A 12 -27.40 0.37 -18.30
N MET A 13 -26.20 0.72 -17.83
CA MET A 13 -25.99 1.90 -16.98
C MET A 13 -26.30 3.20 -17.73
N ARG A 14 -25.94 3.29 -19.01
CA ARG A 14 -26.17 4.45 -19.87
C ARG A 14 -27.63 4.62 -20.27
N GLU A 15 -28.32 3.52 -20.60
CA GLU A 15 -29.71 3.55 -21.09
C GLU A 15 -30.76 3.45 -19.96
N GLY A 16 -30.34 3.19 -18.73
CA GLY A 16 -31.24 3.07 -17.57
C GLY A 16 -32.18 1.86 -17.62
N GLY A 17 -31.86 0.82 -18.39
CA GLY A 17 -32.72 -0.37 -18.47
C GLY A 17 -32.23 -1.50 -19.37
N ILE A 18 -32.51 -2.74 -18.92
CA ILE A 18 -32.10 -3.97 -19.62
C ILE A 18 -32.73 -4.08 -21.02
N ARG A 19 -34.03 -3.78 -21.17
CA ARG A 19 -34.73 -3.92 -22.46
C ARG A 19 -34.16 -2.96 -23.52
N ARG A 20 -33.94 -1.70 -23.14
CA ARG A 20 -33.41 -0.67 -24.05
C ARG A 20 -31.97 -0.98 -24.47
N ALA A 21 -31.13 -1.38 -23.51
CA ALA A 21 -29.77 -1.84 -23.80
C ALA A 21 -29.74 -3.08 -24.70
N ALA A 22 -30.68 -4.02 -24.51
CA ALA A 22 -30.81 -5.22 -25.33
C ALA A 22 -31.14 -4.89 -26.79
N THR A 23 -32.11 -4.00 -27.03
CA THR A 23 -32.47 -3.52 -28.38
C THR A 23 -31.28 -2.88 -29.08
N LEU A 24 -30.59 -1.95 -28.42
CA LEU A 24 -29.45 -1.22 -29.01
C LEU A 24 -28.21 -2.10 -29.22
N SER A 25 -28.05 -3.15 -28.42
CA SER A 25 -26.92 -4.08 -28.55
C SER A 25 -27.21 -5.26 -29.46
N GLY A 26 -28.41 -5.36 -30.05
CA GLY A 26 -28.82 -6.51 -30.86
C GLY A 26 -28.81 -7.85 -30.09
N ARG A 27 -29.08 -7.82 -28.78
CA ARG A 27 -29.06 -9.02 -27.91
C ARG A 27 -30.43 -9.28 -27.30
N ALA A 28 -30.71 -10.53 -26.94
CA ALA A 28 -31.90 -10.84 -26.16
C ALA A 28 -31.83 -10.21 -24.75
N PRO A 29 -32.94 -9.68 -24.19
CA PRO A 29 -32.97 -9.13 -22.83
C PRO A 29 -32.47 -10.10 -21.75
N SER A 30 -32.70 -11.40 -21.93
CA SER A 30 -32.20 -12.46 -21.04
C SER A 30 -30.67 -12.53 -21.02
N SER A 31 -30.01 -12.31 -22.15
CA SER A 31 -28.55 -12.29 -22.28
C SER A 31 -27.94 -11.09 -21.59
N VAL A 32 -28.54 -9.90 -21.76
CA VAL A 32 -28.12 -8.68 -21.07
C VAL A 32 -28.31 -8.81 -19.56
N SER A 33 -29.44 -9.36 -19.12
CA SER A 33 -29.69 -9.65 -17.70
C SER A 33 -28.66 -10.64 -17.12
N ALA A 34 -28.26 -11.67 -17.88
CA ALA A 34 -27.23 -12.61 -17.46
C ALA A 34 -25.83 -11.95 -17.39
N ALA A 35 -25.51 -11.04 -18.32
CA ALA A 35 -24.27 -10.28 -18.29
C ALA A 35 -24.20 -9.37 -17.04
N VAL A 36 -25.28 -8.66 -16.72
CA VAL A 36 -25.38 -7.86 -15.49
C VAL A 36 -25.16 -8.73 -14.26
N ARG A 37 -25.87 -9.85 -14.12
CA ARG A 37 -25.67 -10.77 -12.98
C ARG A 37 -24.23 -11.27 -12.87
N ARG A 38 -23.62 -11.68 -14.00
CA ARG A 38 -22.23 -12.14 -14.02
C ARG A 38 -21.26 -11.05 -13.58
N PHE A 39 -21.51 -9.80 -13.97
CA PHE A 39 -20.72 -8.66 -13.56
C PHE A 39 -20.88 -8.35 -12.09
N GLU A 40 -22.12 -8.23 -11.61
CA GLU A 40 -22.45 -8.02 -10.19
C GLU A 40 -21.84 -9.11 -9.30
N GLN A 41 -21.88 -10.37 -9.72
CA GLN A 41 -21.21 -11.47 -9.02
C GLN A 41 -19.69 -11.30 -9.01
N ALA A 42 -19.09 -11.01 -10.16
CA ALA A 42 -17.64 -10.86 -10.29
C ALA A 42 -17.09 -9.67 -9.49
N ILE A 43 -17.88 -8.60 -9.33
CA ILE A 43 -17.56 -7.47 -8.46
C ILE A 43 -18.28 -7.52 -7.11
N SER A 44 -18.99 -8.59 -6.75
CA SER A 44 -19.74 -8.73 -5.49
C SER A 44 -20.55 -7.51 -5.05
N ILE A 45 -21.14 -6.77 -6.00
CA ILE A 45 -21.91 -5.54 -5.76
C ILE A 45 -23.15 -5.55 -6.64
N PRO A 46 -24.36 -5.32 -6.09
CA PRO A 46 -25.54 -5.05 -6.88
C PRO A 46 -25.44 -3.66 -7.51
N LEU A 47 -25.50 -3.60 -8.83
CA LEU A 47 -25.45 -2.36 -9.60
C LEU A 47 -26.83 -1.71 -9.73
N PHE A 48 -27.87 -2.53 -9.76
CA PHE A 48 -29.24 -2.07 -10.02
C PHE A 48 -30.17 -2.42 -8.87
N ARG A 49 -31.08 -1.51 -8.54
CA ARG A 49 -32.21 -1.74 -7.64
C ARG A 49 -33.52 -1.52 -8.41
N ARG A 50 -34.57 -2.25 -8.03
CA ARG A 50 -35.93 -2.00 -8.53
C ARG A 50 -36.51 -0.85 -7.72
N ASP A 51 -36.95 0.20 -8.41
CA ASP A 51 -37.67 1.35 -7.85
C ASP A 51 -39.00 1.47 -8.61
N GLY A 52 -40.03 0.78 -8.10
CA GLY A 52 -41.30 0.60 -8.82
C GLY A 52 -41.12 -0.10 -10.17
N SER A 53 -41.52 0.59 -11.26
CA SER A 53 -41.37 0.12 -12.64
C SER A 53 -40.01 0.45 -13.28
N LEU A 54 -39.17 1.25 -12.60
CA LEU A 54 -37.89 1.73 -13.11
C LEU A 54 -36.71 1.00 -12.47
N MET A 55 -35.61 0.88 -13.23
CA MET A 55 -34.33 0.42 -12.71
C MET A 55 -33.50 1.64 -12.34
N ALA A 56 -33.12 1.74 -11.07
CA ALA A 56 -32.22 2.78 -10.59
C ALA A 56 -30.84 2.20 -10.29
N LEU A 57 -29.79 2.96 -10.58
CA LEU A 57 -28.42 2.64 -10.15
C LEU A 57 -28.32 2.75 -8.63
N THR A 58 -27.67 1.78 -8.00
CA THR A 58 -27.28 1.90 -6.58
C THR A 58 -26.24 3.00 -6.40
N LEU A 59 -26.08 3.53 -5.19
CA LEU A 59 -25.01 4.50 -4.88
C LEU A 59 -23.63 3.94 -5.23
N GLU A 60 -23.43 2.63 -4.99
CA GLU A 60 -22.20 1.92 -5.32
C GLU A 60 -21.94 1.83 -6.83
N ALA A 61 -23.01 1.65 -7.61
CA ALA A 61 -22.93 1.66 -9.07
C ALA A 61 -22.58 3.05 -9.61
N ARG A 62 -23.16 4.11 -9.04
CA ARG A 62 -22.84 5.50 -9.42
C ARG A 62 -21.37 5.82 -9.15
N ALA A 63 -20.84 5.43 -7.99
CA ALA A 63 -19.43 5.64 -7.64
C ALA A 63 -18.44 4.95 -8.60
N ARG A 64 -18.86 3.88 -9.28
CA ARG A 64 -18.02 3.10 -10.20
C ARG A 64 -18.36 3.33 -11.67
N GLN A 65 -19.33 4.20 -11.96
CA GLN A 65 -19.77 4.47 -13.33
C GLN A 65 -18.63 4.99 -14.20
N ALA A 66 -17.78 5.87 -13.66
CA ALA A 66 -16.60 6.37 -14.37
C ALA A 66 -15.62 5.24 -14.76
N ASP A 67 -15.36 4.29 -13.86
CA ASP A 67 -14.48 3.15 -14.17
C ASP A 67 -15.11 2.19 -15.19
N VAL A 68 -16.42 1.92 -15.09
CA VAL A 68 -17.14 1.08 -16.09
C VAL A 68 -17.14 1.75 -17.46
N THR A 69 -17.37 3.06 -17.53
CA THR A 69 -17.29 3.84 -18.77
C THR A 69 -15.86 3.86 -19.33
N ALA A 70 -14.85 4.04 -18.48
CA ALA A 70 -13.44 3.98 -18.90
C ALA A 70 -13.05 2.59 -19.43
N ALA A 71 -13.55 1.51 -18.81
CA ALA A 71 -13.35 0.14 -19.30
C ALA A 71 -14.00 -0.05 -20.68
N SER A 72 -15.24 0.41 -20.87
CA SER A 72 -15.94 0.37 -22.15
C SER A 72 -15.18 1.12 -23.24
N ALA A 73 -14.72 2.34 -22.96
CA ALA A 73 -13.91 3.13 -23.89
C ALA A 73 -12.58 2.42 -24.26
N THR A 74 -11.91 1.84 -23.27
CA THR A 74 -10.66 1.09 -23.48
C THR A 74 -10.89 -0.16 -24.34
N ILE A 75 -11.99 -0.89 -24.13
CA ILE A 75 -12.36 -2.05 -24.95
C ILE A 75 -12.64 -1.63 -26.39
N ARG A 76 -13.36 -0.52 -26.61
CA ARG A 76 -13.65 -0.02 -27.96
C ARG A 76 -12.37 0.38 -28.69
N ALA A 77 -11.45 1.07 -28.01
CA ALA A 77 -10.15 1.39 -28.57
C ALA A 77 -9.35 0.12 -28.93
N LEU A 78 -9.29 -0.86 -28.02
CA LEU A 78 -8.65 -2.16 -28.28
C LEU A 78 -9.22 -2.85 -29.53
N LEU A 79 -10.54 -2.89 -29.68
CA LEU A 79 -11.19 -3.54 -30.82
C LEU A 79 -10.92 -2.78 -32.13
N ALA A 80 -10.90 -1.44 -32.09
CA ALA A 80 -10.58 -0.60 -33.26
C ALA A 80 -9.11 -0.76 -33.68
N THR A 81 -8.19 -0.92 -32.73
CA THR A 81 -6.78 -1.22 -33.02
C THR A 81 -6.61 -2.62 -33.59
N ALA A 82 -7.38 -3.59 -33.11
CA ALA A 82 -7.33 -4.98 -33.60
C ALA A 82 -7.92 -5.14 -35.01
N ASN A 83 -9.01 -4.44 -35.30
CA ASN A 83 -9.68 -4.48 -36.59
C ASN A 83 -10.19 -3.08 -36.97
N ALA A 84 -9.82 -2.62 -38.17
CA ALA A 84 -10.23 -1.33 -38.71
C ALA A 84 -11.75 -1.27 -38.98
N GLU A 85 -12.40 -2.41 -39.20
CA GLU A 85 -13.86 -2.50 -39.30
C GLU A 85 -14.45 -2.94 -37.95
N PRO A 86 -15.42 -2.19 -37.39
CA PRO A 86 -16.05 -2.57 -36.14
C PRO A 86 -16.76 -3.92 -36.29
N PRO A 87 -16.50 -4.90 -35.42
CA PRO A 87 -17.06 -6.23 -35.57
C PRO A 87 -18.59 -6.19 -35.49
N SER A 88 -19.27 -6.96 -36.35
CA SER A 88 -20.74 -7.08 -36.38
C SER A 88 -21.33 -7.58 -35.05
N ALA A 89 -20.53 -8.29 -34.25
CA ALA A 89 -20.84 -8.65 -32.89
C ALA A 89 -19.59 -8.57 -32.00
N ILE A 90 -19.74 -8.02 -30.79
CA ILE A 90 -18.65 -7.98 -29.81
C ILE A 90 -18.25 -9.41 -29.43
N PRO A 91 -16.96 -9.79 -29.57
CA PRO A 91 -16.51 -11.13 -29.27
C PRO A 91 -16.44 -11.39 -27.76
N PRO A 92 -16.75 -12.62 -27.30
CA PRO A 92 -16.72 -12.96 -25.87
C PRO A 92 -15.29 -13.27 -25.39
N VAL A 93 -14.40 -12.27 -25.50
CA VAL A 93 -12.99 -12.41 -25.08
C VAL A 93 -12.85 -12.22 -23.57
N GLY A 94 -12.35 -13.25 -22.89
CA GLY A 94 -12.10 -13.21 -21.44
C GLY A 94 -10.88 -12.35 -21.07
N LEU A 95 -10.98 -11.60 -19.97
CA LEU A 95 -9.88 -10.78 -19.45
C LEU A 95 -8.64 -11.62 -19.09
N VAL A 96 -8.85 -12.86 -18.61
CA VAL A 96 -7.76 -13.81 -18.34
C VAL A 96 -7.00 -14.17 -19.61
N THR A 97 -7.69 -14.29 -20.74
CA THR A 97 -7.05 -14.57 -22.04
C THR A 97 -6.20 -13.39 -22.50
N LEU A 98 -6.68 -12.16 -22.28
CA LEU A 98 -5.91 -10.94 -22.58
C LEU A 98 -4.66 -10.79 -21.69
N ASP A 99 -4.77 -11.06 -20.37
CA ASP A 99 -3.61 -11.09 -19.46
C ASP A 99 -2.56 -12.12 -19.90
N ARG A 100 -3.01 -13.32 -20.29
CA ARG A 100 -2.13 -14.38 -20.79
C ARG A 100 -1.40 -13.97 -22.06
N PHE A 101 -2.08 -13.28 -22.99
CA PHE A 101 -1.44 -12.72 -24.18
C PHE A 101 -0.31 -11.75 -23.81
N VAL A 102 -0.56 -10.78 -22.92
CA VAL A 102 0.45 -9.81 -22.48
C VAL A 102 1.65 -10.52 -21.82
N ARG A 103 1.41 -11.56 -21.02
CA ARG A 103 2.48 -12.36 -20.40
C ARG A 103 3.33 -13.11 -21.42
N ILE A 104 2.71 -13.64 -22.48
CA ILE A 104 3.45 -14.30 -23.58
C ILE A 104 4.29 -13.28 -24.34
N ALA A 105 3.71 -12.12 -24.67
CA ALA A 105 4.39 -11.02 -25.33
C ALA A 105 5.66 -10.60 -24.56
N ARG A 106 5.55 -10.43 -23.24
CA ARG A 106 6.69 -10.09 -22.35
C ARG A 106 7.72 -11.20 -22.22
N ALA A 107 7.29 -12.47 -22.26
CA ALA A 107 8.18 -13.61 -22.11
C ALA A 107 8.93 -13.98 -23.41
N GLY A 108 8.49 -13.51 -24.58
CA GLY A 108 9.03 -13.89 -25.90
C GLY A 108 8.87 -15.38 -26.25
N SER A 109 8.18 -16.16 -25.42
CA SER A 109 8.04 -17.61 -25.55
C SER A 109 6.77 -18.13 -24.88
N ILE A 110 5.92 -18.79 -25.66
CA ILE A 110 4.72 -19.47 -25.13
C ILE A 110 5.14 -20.55 -24.12
N ARG A 111 6.24 -21.29 -24.36
CA ARG A 111 6.70 -22.34 -23.44
C ARG A 111 7.13 -21.75 -22.10
N ALA A 112 7.82 -20.62 -22.11
CA ALA A 112 8.21 -19.93 -20.88
C ALA A 112 6.98 -19.42 -20.13
N ALA A 113 6.07 -18.71 -20.81
CA ALA A 113 4.84 -18.19 -20.21
C ALA A 113 3.94 -19.30 -19.65
N ALA A 114 3.81 -20.43 -20.35
CA ALA A 114 3.05 -21.59 -19.91
C ALA A 114 3.60 -22.17 -18.59
N ARG A 115 4.91 -22.31 -18.47
CA ARG A 115 5.57 -22.75 -17.22
C ARG A 115 5.30 -21.77 -16.07
N THR A 116 5.49 -20.47 -16.30
CA THR A 116 5.24 -19.44 -15.27
C THR A 116 3.77 -19.39 -14.84
N LEU A 117 2.84 -19.68 -15.76
CA LEU A 117 1.40 -19.71 -15.49
C LEU A 117 0.89 -21.04 -14.94
N GLY A 118 1.73 -22.08 -14.85
CA GLY A 118 1.32 -23.43 -14.46
C GLY A 118 0.33 -24.10 -15.44
N LEU A 119 0.40 -23.74 -16.73
CA LEU A 119 -0.51 -24.24 -17.77
C LEU A 119 0.24 -25.14 -18.76
N GLY A 120 -0.50 -26.03 -19.42
CA GLY A 120 0.04 -26.79 -20.54
C GLY A 120 0.28 -25.89 -21.75
N GLN A 121 1.46 -25.99 -22.38
CA GLN A 121 1.78 -25.25 -23.61
C GLN A 121 0.73 -25.42 -24.73
N PRO A 122 0.16 -26.62 -25.00
CA PRO A 122 -0.90 -26.78 -26.00
C PRO A 122 -2.22 -26.06 -25.65
N GLN A 123 -2.51 -25.90 -24.35
CA GLN A 123 -3.67 -25.16 -23.89
C GLN A 123 -3.48 -23.66 -24.12
N LEU A 124 -2.30 -23.13 -23.77
CA LEU A 124 -1.99 -21.71 -23.94
C LEU A 124 -1.93 -21.32 -25.43
N THR A 125 -1.35 -22.18 -26.27
CA THR A 125 -1.29 -21.97 -27.73
C THR A 125 -2.70 -21.89 -28.34
N ARG A 126 -3.59 -22.81 -27.98
CA ARG A 126 -4.98 -22.79 -28.45
C ARG A 126 -5.73 -21.53 -28.00
N GLN A 127 -5.56 -21.12 -26.75
CA GLN A 127 -6.20 -19.90 -26.23
C GLN A 127 -5.78 -18.64 -26.98
N ILE A 128 -4.51 -18.53 -27.39
CA ILE A 128 -4.05 -17.40 -28.20
C ILE A 128 -4.58 -17.50 -29.63
N ALA A 129 -4.58 -18.68 -30.26
CA ALA A 129 -5.17 -18.84 -31.58
C ALA A 129 -6.67 -18.47 -31.61
N ASP A 130 -7.40 -18.80 -30.55
CA ASP A 130 -8.81 -18.41 -30.39
C ASP A 130 -8.95 -16.89 -30.15
N LEU A 131 -8.02 -16.28 -29.40
CA LEU A 131 -7.98 -14.82 -29.22
C LEU A 131 -7.76 -14.10 -30.55
N GLU A 132 -6.76 -14.51 -31.34
CA GLU A 132 -6.47 -13.95 -32.66
C GLU A 132 -7.68 -14.07 -33.59
N ARG A 133 -8.38 -15.21 -33.56
CA ARG A 133 -9.61 -15.42 -34.35
C ARG A 133 -10.74 -14.48 -33.93
N HIS A 134 -10.94 -14.30 -32.62
CA HIS A 134 -11.98 -13.41 -32.11
C HIS A 134 -11.69 -11.93 -32.37
N LEU A 135 -10.42 -11.54 -32.33
CA LEU A 135 -9.98 -10.17 -32.65
C LEU A 135 -9.79 -9.94 -34.15
N GLN A 136 -9.86 -11.01 -34.97
CA GLN A 136 -9.55 -11.00 -36.41
C GLN A 136 -8.18 -10.38 -36.72
N CYS A 137 -7.23 -10.59 -35.81
CA CYS A 137 -5.94 -9.91 -35.79
C CYS A 137 -4.84 -10.90 -35.39
N ARG A 138 -3.74 -10.93 -36.14
CA ARG A 138 -2.54 -11.68 -35.73
C ARG A 138 -1.81 -10.88 -34.66
N LEU A 139 -1.57 -11.52 -33.52
CA LEU A 139 -0.89 -10.92 -32.37
C LEU A 139 0.55 -11.41 -32.26
N LEU A 140 0.81 -12.66 -32.64
CA LEU A 140 2.10 -13.31 -32.47
C LEU A 140 2.58 -13.94 -33.78
N GLU A 141 3.86 -13.77 -34.09
CA GLU A 141 4.54 -14.40 -35.22
C GLU A 141 5.64 -15.34 -34.76
N ARG A 142 5.88 -16.40 -35.53
CA ARG A 142 6.98 -17.34 -35.27
C ARG A 142 8.30 -16.74 -35.76
N SER A 143 9.34 -16.86 -34.95
CA SER A 143 10.71 -16.47 -35.30
C SER A 143 11.70 -17.58 -34.93
N HIS A 144 12.92 -17.51 -35.48
CA HIS A 144 13.99 -18.48 -35.26
C HIS A 144 14.39 -18.60 -33.77
N GLY A 145 14.14 -17.56 -32.96
CA GLY A 145 14.40 -17.54 -31.51
C GLY A 145 13.18 -17.73 -30.61
N GLY A 146 11.98 -17.98 -31.16
CA GLY A 146 10.75 -18.08 -30.38
C GLY A 146 9.58 -17.36 -31.05
N ILE A 147 8.97 -16.41 -30.32
CA ILE A 147 7.79 -15.68 -30.77
C ILE A 147 8.02 -14.18 -30.66
N VAL A 148 7.56 -13.43 -31.66
CA VAL A 148 7.64 -11.96 -31.72
C VAL A 148 6.23 -11.39 -31.79
N CYS A 149 6.02 -10.22 -31.19
CA CYS A 149 4.74 -9.49 -31.29
C CYS A 149 4.61 -8.84 -32.66
N THR A 150 3.42 -8.90 -33.24
CA THR A 150 3.10 -8.08 -34.42
C THR A 150 3.00 -6.59 -34.04
N PRO A 151 3.06 -5.66 -35.01
CA PRO A 151 2.78 -4.25 -34.74
C PRO A 151 1.43 -4.04 -34.06
N ALA A 152 0.38 -4.73 -34.54
CA ALA A 152 -0.95 -4.67 -33.92
C ALA A 152 -0.95 -5.16 -32.47
N ALA A 153 -0.18 -6.20 -32.13
CA ALA A 153 -0.02 -6.62 -30.75
C ALA A 153 0.63 -5.55 -29.87
N LEU A 154 1.66 -4.87 -30.37
CA LEU A 154 2.33 -3.79 -29.63
C LEU A 154 1.37 -2.64 -29.34
N ASP A 155 0.49 -2.29 -30.28
CA ASP A 155 -0.52 -1.24 -30.09
C ASP A 155 -1.68 -1.67 -29.17
N ILE A 156 -2.02 -2.97 -29.16
CA ILE A 156 -3.10 -3.52 -28.32
C ILE A 156 -2.67 -3.67 -26.85
N ILE A 157 -1.41 -4.01 -26.58
CA ILE A 157 -0.90 -4.29 -25.21
C ILE A 157 -1.23 -3.17 -24.22
N PRO A 158 -0.98 -1.86 -24.51
CA PRO A 158 -1.33 -0.78 -23.59
C PRO A 158 -2.83 -0.71 -23.25
N HIS A 159 -3.71 -1.01 -24.21
CA HIS A 159 -5.16 -1.05 -23.96
C HIS A 159 -5.54 -2.23 -23.06
N VAL A 160 -4.90 -3.40 -23.26
CA VAL A 160 -5.12 -4.57 -22.39
C VAL A 160 -4.69 -4.28 -20.97
N GLU A 161 -3.49 -3.74 -20.77
CA GLU A 161 -2.95 -3.41 -19.45
C GLU A 161 -3.84 -2.41 -18.72
N ARG A 162 -4.25 -1.33 -19.40
CA ARG A 162 -5.20 -0.34 -18.86
C ARG A 162 -6.54 -0.98 -18.48
N LEU A 163 -7.08 -1.87 -19.32
CA LEU A 163 -8.33 -2.57 -19.03
C LEU A 163 -8.22 -3.47 -17.80
N LEU A 164 -7.11 -4.21 -17.67
CA LEU A 164 -6.84 -5.06 -16.51
C LEU A 164 -6.69 -4.24 -15.22
N ASP A 165 -6.09 -3.06 -15.28
CA ASP A 165 -6.00 -2.13 -14.15
C ASP A 165 -7.37 -1.60 -13.73
N ILE A 166 -8.21 -1.18 -14.69
CA ILE A 166 -9.58 -0.75 -14.41
C ILE A 166 -10.38 -1.90 -13.78
N TRP A 167 -10.30 -3.10 -14.36
CA TRP A 167 -10.98 -4.29 -13.84
C TRP A 167 -10.50 -4.64 -12.42
N THR A 168 -9.22 -4.48 -12.16
CA THR A 168 -8.63 -4.65 -10.84
C THR A 168 -9.20 -3.64 -9.85
N ARG A 169 -9.40 -2.37 -10.22
CA ARG A 169 -10.08 -1.39 -9.34
C ARG A 169 -11.55 -1.76 -9.08
N LEU A 170 -12.28 -2.16 -10.11
CA LEU A 170 -13.69 -2.55 -10.02
C LEU A 170 -13.91 -3.76 -9.10
N THR A 171 -13.00 -4.74 -9.13
CA THR A 171 -13.04 -5.95 -8.30
C THR A 171 -12.41 -5.76 -6.91
N ARG A 172 -11.41 -4.87 -6.76
CA ARG A 172 -10.80 -4.56 -5.47
C ARG A 172 -11.74 -3.78 -4.56
N ALA A 173 -12.54 -2.85 -5.11
CA ALA A 173 -13.47 -2.04 -4.34
C ALA A 173 -14.62 -2.82 -3.66
N SER A 174 -14.73 -4.13 -3.91
CA SER A 174 -15.72 -5.04 -3.33
C SER A 174 -15.15 -6.19 -2.52
N ALA A 175 -13.98 -6.73 -2.91
CA ALA A 175 -13.16 -7.56 -2.03
C ALA A 175 -12.85 -6.85 -0.72
N ASP A 176 -12.77 -5.52 -0.81
CA ASP A 176 -12.64 -4.60 0.29
C ASP A 176 -13.89 -4.52 1.17
N ARG A 177 -15.10 -4.33 0.63
CA ARG A 177 -16.31 -4.19 1.48
C ARG A 177 -16.86 -5.52 2.03
N PHE A 178 -16.80 -6.60 1.27
CA PHE A 178 -17.30 -7.91 1.71
C PHE A 178 -16.34 -8.62 2.69
N ARG A 179 -15.04 -8.28 2.66
CA ARG A 179 -14.11 -8.63 3.75
C ARG A 179 -14.35 -7.78 5.01
N ARG A 180 -14.73 -6.50 4.87
CA ARG A 180 -14.69 -5.51 5.97
C ARG A 180 -15.78 -5.57 7.04
N ASP A 181 -16.82 -6.39 6.89
CA ASP A 181 -17.73 -6.63 8.02
C ASP A 181 -17.20 -7.73 8.98
N VAL A 182 -16.13 -8.47 8.59
CA VAL A 182 -15.61 -9.63 9.35
C VAL A 182 -14.07 -9.72 9.43
N THR A 183 -13.28 -8.94 8.69
CA THR A 183 -11.80 -9.10 8.67
C THR A 183 -11.04 -8.31 9.71
N THR A 184 -10.01 -8.97 10.27
CA THR A 184 -8.94 -8.37 11.06
C THR A 184 -8.01 -7.52 10.20
N TRP A 185 -7.88 -6.23 10.53
CA TRP A 185 -6.84 -5.33 10.04
C TRP A 185 -5.50 -5.66 10.67
N ARG A 186 -4.42 -5.71 9.88
CA ARG A 186 -3.07 -6.05 10.36
C ARG A 186 -2.16 -4.84 10.25
N LEU A 187 -1.89 -4.21 11.39
CA LEU A 187 -0.92 -3.13 11.52
C LEU A 187 0.43 -3.72 11.95
N GLY A 188 1.45 -3.45 11.15
CA GLY A 188 2.84 -3.60 11.56
C GLY A 188 3.33 -2.35 12.30
N ALA A 189 4.25 -2.49 13.24
CA ALA A 189 4.92 -1.34 13.85
C ALA A 189 6.39 -1.63 14.14
N VAL A 190 7.25 -0.62 14.02
CA VAL A 190 8.59 -0.72 14.58
C VAL A 190 8.50 -0.94 16.08
N MET A 191 9.42 -1.73 16.62
CA MET A 191 9.37 -2.15 18.02
C MET A 191 9.27 -0.96 18.98
N PRO A 192 8.21 -0.88 19.81
CA PRO A 192 8.12 0.13 20.84
C PRO A 192 9.24 -0.09 21.86
N LEU A 193 9.97 0.96 22.16
CA LEU A 193 11.16 0.90 23.00
C LEU A 193 10.79 1.14 24.48
N GLY A 194 9.79 0.40 24.97
CA GLY A 194 9.23 0.50 26.32
C GLY A 194 7.82 1.12 26.39
N PRO A 195 7.15 1.01 27.55
CA PRO A 195 5.76 1.45 27.72
C PRO A 195 5.57 2.96 27.60
N GLU A 196 6.58 3.75 27.98
CA GLU A 196 6.58 5.21 27.87
C GLU A 196 6.94 5.71 26.47
N SER A 197 7.27 4.82 25.53
CA SER A 197 7.66 5.22 24.17
C SER A 197 6.49 5.83 23.41
N GLU A 198 6.80 6.79 22.54
CA GLU A 198 5.81 7.45 21.70
C GLU A 198 5.03 6.45 20.83
N ILE A 199 5.73 5.45 20.28
CA ILE A 199 5.14 4.35 19.49
C ILE A 199 4.13 3.57 20.34
N ALA A 200 4.50 3.14 21.55
CA ALA A 200 3.60 2.38 22.42
C ALA A 200 2.32 3.16 22.72
N ARG A 201 2.44 4.46 23.00
CA ARG A 201 1.31 5.36 23.25
C ARG A 201 0.41 5.53 22.02
N MET A 202 1.01 5.73 20.84
CA MET A 202 0.26 5.85 19.58
C MET A 202 -0.51 4.57 19.26
N LEU A 203 0.11 3.41 19.43
CA LEU A 203 -0.53 2.11 19.21
C LEU A 203 -1.64 1.86 20.23
N ALA A 204 -1.47 2.25 21.50
CA ALA A 204 -2.51 2.16 22.52
C ALA A 204 -3.71 3.07 22.19
N ALA A 205 -3.46 4.33 21.83
CA ALA A 205 -4.50 5.28 21.44
C ALA A 205 -5.28 4.79 20.22
N LEU A 206 -4.56 4.31 19.19
CA LEU A 206 -5.16 3.68 18.02
C LEU A 206 -6.04 2.50 18.41
N THR A 207 -5.52 1.56 19.19
CA THR A 207 -6.25 0.34 19.57
C THR A 207 -7.54 0.68 20.31
N ALA A 208 -7.49 1.61 21.26
CA ALA A 208 -8.65 2.03 22.03
C ALA A 208 -9.71 2.73 21.16
N ALA A 209 -9.29 3.65 20.29
CA ALA A 209 -10.19 4.38 19.40
C ALA A 209 -10.77 3.49 18.28
N TRP A 210 -9.97 2.55 17.77
CA TRP A 210 -10.38 1.59 16.74
C TRP A 210 -11.47 0.66 17.27
N HIS A 211 -11.27 0.09 18.47
CA HIS A 211 -12.26 -0.80 19.08
C HIS A 211 -13.61 -0.11 19.29
N ARG A 212 -13.62 1.16 19.74
CA ARG A 212 -14.85 1.94 19.93
C ARG A 212 -15.57 2.29 18.63
N SER A 213 -14.81 2.72 17.62
CA SER A 213 -15.39 3.20 16.34
C SER A 213 -15.72 2.08 15.36
N ARG A 214 -15.10 0.90 15.49
CA ARG A 214 -15.22 -0.23 14.56
C ARG A 214 -15.28 -1.58 15.27
N PRO A 215 -16.28 -1.85 16.13
CA PRO A 215 -16.33 -3.06 16.96
C PRO A 215 -16.42 -4.38 16.17
N ARG A 216 -16.87 -4.34 14.90
CA ARG A 216 -16.94 -5.53 14.01
C ARG A 216 -15.67 -5.75 13.18
N GLN A 217 -14.67 -4.86 13.27
CA GLN A 217 -13.40 -4.96 12.55
C GLN A 217 -12.27 -5.06 13.57
N SER A 218 -11.76 -6.26 13.80
CA SER A 218 -10.63 -6.45 14.73
C SER A 218 -9.36 -5.78 14.19
N LEU A 219 -8.52 -5.27 15.09
CA LEU A 219 -7.19 -4.75 14.76
C LEU A 219 -6.16 -5.68 15.41
N PHE A 220 -5.29 -6.26 14.58
CA PHE A 220 -4.11 -7.01 14.99
C PHE A 220 -2.89 -6.11 14.82
N ILE A 221 -2.10 -5.99 15.89
CA ILE A 221 -0.85 -5.23 15.89
C ILE A 221 0.29 -6.21 16.13
N SER A 222 1.28 -6.21 15.24
CA SER A 222 2.53 -6.93 15.45
C SER A 222 3.68 -5.98 15.24
N SER A 223 4.59 -6.00 16.21
CA SER A 223 5.81 -5.20 16.12
C SER A 223 6.95 -6.06 15.57
N THR A 224 7.84 -5.50 14.76
CA THR A 224 9.09 -6.13 14.27
C THR A 224 10.05 -5.07 13.70
N THR A 225 11.13 -5.49 13.04
CA THR A 225 12.10 -4.63 12.37
C THR A 225 11.51 -3.94 11.12
N ALA A 226 12.04 -2.78 10.75
CA ALA A 226 11.59 -2.03 9.58
C ALA A 226 11.65 -2.86 8.28
N ASP A 227 12.70 -3.67 8.10
CA ASP A 227 12.86 -4.53 6.91
C ASP A 227 11.77 -5.61 6.82
N GLU A 228 11.46 -6.28 7.93
CA GLU A 228 10.38 -7.27 7.99
C GLU A 228 8.99 -6.65 7.82
N LEU A 229 8.81 -5.42 8.27
CA LEU A 229 7.58 -4.66 8.06
C LEU A 229 7.40 -4.32 6.57
N LEU A 230 8.46 -3.82 5.91
CA LEU A 230 8.45 -3.53 4.48
C LEU A 230 8.21 -4.81 3.65
N ALA A 231 8.89 -5.91 3.96
CA ALA A 231 8.64 -7.21 3.33
C ALA A 231 7.22 -7.71 3.60
N GLY A 232 6.70 -7.48 4.80
CA GLY A 232 5.33 -7.79 5.20
C GLY A 232 4.29 -6.97 4.43
N LEU A 233 4.56 -5.70 4.14
CA LEU A 233 3.71 -4.86 3.29
C LEU A 233 3.71 -5.36 1.82
N LYS A 234 4.87 -5.72 1.26
CA LYS A 234 4.98 -6.27 -0.10
C LYS A 234 4.20 -7.58 -0.25
N SER A 235 4.32 -8.46 0.74
CA SER A 235 3.67 -9.77 0.78
C SER A 235 2.21 -9.74 1.27
N ARG A 236 1.66 -8.57 1.60
CA ARG A 236 0.31 -8.39 2.18
C ARG A 236 0.11 -9.10 3.53
N ARG A 237 1.20 -9.35 4.28
CA ARG A 237 1.14 -9.77 5.69
C ARG A 237 0.63 -8.63 6.59
N PHE A 238 0.95 -7.39 6.21
CA PHE A 238 0.44 -6.17 6.85
C PHE A 238 -0.36 -5.34 5.84
N ASP A 239 -1.38 -4.66 6.35
CA ASP A 239 -2.20 -3.71 5.59
C ASP A 239 -1.58 -2.30 5.64
N ALA A 240 -0.97 -1.95 6.79
CA ALA A 240 -0.19 -0.74 7.02
C ALA A 240 0.95 -1.04 7.99
N ALA A 241 1.99 -0.21 8.00
CA ALA A 241 3.08 -0.30 8.96
C ALA A 241 3.51 1.08 9.46
N LEU A 242 3.70 1.23 10.78
CA LEU A 242 4.33 2.40 11.38
C LEU A 242 5.84 2.20 11.38
N LEU A 243 6.57 3.05 10.65
CA LEU A 243 8.00 2.93 10.37
C LEU A 243 8.77 4.17 10.81
N ASP A 244 10.03 3.98 11.22
CA ASP A 244 11.02 5.02 11.51
C ASP A 244 11.99 5.24 10.33
N VAL A 245 11.43 5.39 9.13
CA VAL A 245 12.21 5.58 7.89
C VAL A 245 12.27 7.05 7.48
N ALA A 246 13.44 7.46 6.98
CA ALA A 246 13.67 8.82 6.47
C ALA A 246 12.96 9.09 5.11
N GLY A 247 12.53 8.05 4.42
CA GLY A 247 11.82 8.15 3.14
C GLY A 247 10.98 6.91 2.87
N ILE A 248 9.84 7.10 2.21
CA ILE A 248 8.92 6.04 1.84
C ILE A 248 9.40 5.41 0.52
N PRO A 249 9.57 4.08 0.42
CA PRO A 249 9.94 3.44 -0.84
C PRO A 249 8.87 3.63 -1.92
N ASN A 250 9.28 3.70 -3.19
CA ASN A 250 8.41 4.02 -4.34
C ASN A 250 7.19 3.10 -4.53
N ASP A 251 7.24 1.89 -3.98
CA ASP A 251 6.16 0.89 -4.05
C ASP A 251 4.97 1.21 -3.11
N PHE A 252 5.15 2.20 -2.23
CA PHE A 252 4.23 2.51 -1.14
C PHE A 252 3.79 3.97 -1.15
N ASP A 253 2.65 4.23 -0.54
CA ASP A 253 2.26 5.55 -0.07
C ASP A 253 2.45 5.61 1.44
N GLY A 254 2.53 6.81 2.00
CA GLY A 254 2.64 6.98 3.43
C GLY A 254 2.53 8.42 3.84
N ARG A 255 2.33 8.64 5.14
CA ARG A 255 2.11 9.95 5.71
C ARG A 255 2.78 10.08 7.07
N LEU A 256 3.43 11.22 7.24
CA LEU A 256 4.13 11.57 8.46
C LEU A 256 3.15 11.63 9.63
N VAL A 257 3.44 10.86 10.68
CA VAL A 257 2.62 10.79 11.89
C VAL A 257 3.18 11.73 12.93
N SER A 258 4.47 11.63 13.23
CA SER A 258 5.15 12.53 14.16
C SER A 258 6.60 12.76 13.77
N GLU A 259 7.12 13.89 14.25
CA GLU A 259 8.54 14.19 14.23
C GLU A 259 8.96 14.67 15.61
N THR A 260 10.00 14.05 16.13
CA THR A 260 10.53 14.35 17.45
C THR A 260 11.99 14.77 17.32
N PRO A 261 12.40 15.93 17.87
CA PRO A 261 13.80 16.33 17.91
C PRO A 261 14.66 15.29 18.64
N LEU A 262 15.87 15.06 18.13
CA LEU A 262 16.86 14.26 18.84
C LEU A 262 17.68 15.15 19.78
N VAL A 263 18.08 14.57 20.91
CA VAL A 263 18.91 15.23 21.92
C VAL A 263 20.10 14.34 22.26
N LEU A 264 21.24 14.95 22.54
CA LEU A 264 22.35 14.28 23.23
C LEU A 264 22.10 14.40 24.74
N ALA A 265 21.81 13.27 25.39
CA ALA A 265 21.54 13.18 26.82
C ALA A 265 22.74 12.59 27.56
N GLY A 266 22.97 13.04 28.79
CA GLY A 266 24.19 12.71 29.53
C GLY A 266 24.27 13.26 30.96
N PRO A 267 25.42 13.09 31.61
CA PRO A 267 25.69 13.65 32.93
C PRO A 267 25.72 15.18 32.88
N ALA A 268 25.00 15.84 33.80
CA ALA A 268 24.94 17.30 33.86
C ALA A 268 26.32 17.99 33.96
N PRO A 269 27.28 17.50 34.76
CA PRO A 269 28.62 18.11 34.81
C PRO A 269 29.33 18.03 33.45
N ALA A 270 29.33 16.86 32.81
CA ALA A 270 30.00 16.65 31.53
C ALA A 270 29.40 17.54 30.42
N LEU A 271 28.08 17.61 30.33
CA LEU A 271 27.40 18.46 29.36
C LEU A 271 27.62 19.95 29.63
N SER A 272 27.62 20.38 30.90
CA SER A 272 27.80 21.80 31.23
C SER A 272 29.22 22.28 30.94
N GLU A 273 30.23 21.45 31.21
CA GLU A 273 31.64 21.80 31.02
C GLU A 273 32.10 21.70 29.56
N MET A 274 31.54 20.75 28.79
CA MET A 274 32.04 20.39 27.46
C MET A 274 31.02 20.57 26.33
N ALA A 275 29.86 21.21 26.57
CA ALA A 275 28.85 21.47 25.52
C ALA A 275 29.42 22.19 24.27
N GLY A 276 30.42 23.07 24.47
CA GLY A 276 31.08 23.80 23.39
C GLY A 276 32.14 23.00 22.62
N ASP A 277 32.50 21.80 23.09
CA ASP A 277 33.50 20.91 22.51
C ASP A 277 32.94 19.48 22.46
N LEU A 278 32.03 19.24 21.51
CA LEU A 278 31.39 17.95 21.31
C LEU A 278 32.40 16.81 21.06
N PRO A 279 33.48 16.99 20.26
CA PRO A 279 34.49 15.95 20.09
C PRO A 279 35.10 15.48 21.41
N ARG A 280 35.46 16.41 22.29
CA ARG A 280 35.99 16.06 23.61
C ARG A 280 34.96 15.37 24.49
N LEU A 281 33.72 15.85 24.50
CA LEU A 281 32.62 15.24 25.27
C LEU A 281 32.39 13.78 24.86
N LEU A 282 32.27 13.53 23.55
CA LEU A 282 31.99 12.21 22.98
C LEU A 282 33.15 11.22 23.18
N ALA A 283 34.39 11.70 23.29
CA ALA A 283 35.55 10.87 23.60
C ALA A 283 35.71 10.55 25.10
N THR A 284 35.13 11.37 25.98
CA THR A 284 35.32 11.27 27.44
C THR A 284 34.31 10.31 28.09
N CYS A 285 33.09 10.23 27.56
CA CYS A 285 32.03 9.39 28.11
C CYS A 285 31.68 8.24 27.15
N PRO A 286 31.39 7.03 27.65
CA PRO A 286 30.88 5.95 26.82
C PRO A 286 29.48 6.31 26.28
N ILE A 287 29.22 5.95 25.02
CA ILE A 287 27.96 6.25 24.35
C ILE A 287 27.13 4.97 24.22
N ALA A 288 25.98 4.95 24.88
CA ALA A 288 24.99 3.90 24.71
C ALA A 288 24.21 4.15 23.40
N VAL A 289 24.21 3.17 22.51
CA VAL A 289 23.60 3.27 21.17
C VAL A 289 22.58 2.15 20.96
N PRO A 290 21.43 2.43 20.30
CA PRO A 290 20.46 1.39 19.98
C PRO A 290 21.02 0.35 19.00
N SER A 291 20.32 -0.78 18.86
CA SER A 291 20.65 -1.82 17.87
C SER A 291 20.84 -1.25 16.47
N ALA A 292 21.80 -1.80 15.73
CA ALA A 292 22.11 -1.47 14.32
C ALA A 292 20.91 -1.53 13.38
N ARG A 293 19.84 -2.24 13.76
CA ARG A 293 18.63 -2.44 12.96
C ARG A 293 17.56 -1.38 13.16
N SER A 294 17.77 -0.40 14.05
CA SER A 294 16.82 0.67 14.33
C SER A 294 17.08 1.92 13.49
N GLY A 295 16.02 2.65 13.11
CA GLY A 295 16.15 3.95 12.47
C GLY A 295 16.87 4.97 13.38
N LEU A 296 16.64 4.89 14.69
CA LEU A 296 17.35 5.73 15.66
C LEU A 296 18.87 5.52 15.63
N ARG A 297 19.36 4.28 15.47
CA ARG A 297 20.81 4.03 15.35
C ARG A 297 21.41 4.67 14.10
N ARG A 298 20.69 4.70 12.98
CA ARG A 298 21.14 5.41 11.77
C ARG A 298 21.34 6.90 12.04
N GLU A 299 20.42 7.50 12.79
CA GLU A 299 20.50 8.90 13.19
C GLU A 299 21.68 9.19 14.13
N VAL A 300 21.93 8.29 15.09
CA VAL A 300 23.10 8.39 15.97
C VAL A 300 24.40 8.29 15.18
N THR A 301 24.50 7.31 14.25
CA THR A 301 25.67 7.17 13.39
C THR A 301 25.91 8.44 12.59
N ARG A 302 24.89 8.96 11.91
CA ARG A 302 24.98 10.21 11.15
C ARG A 302 25.48 11.37 12.01
N PHE A 303 24.93 11.54 13.21
CA PHE A 303 25.39 12.58 14.14
C PHE A 303 26.88 12.45 14.49
N LEU A 304 27.35 11.22 14.77
CA LEU A 304 28.77 10.99 15.06
C LEU A 304 29.67 11.25 13.85
N GLU A 305 29.22 10.91 12.64
CA GLU A 305 29.98 11.16 11.40
C GLU A 305 30.08 12.65 11.06
N ASP A 306 28.99 13.40 11.25
CA ASP A 306 28.94 14.84 11.00
C ASP A 306 29.73 15.64 12.06
N THR A 307 29.89 15.09 13.27
CA THR A 307 30.54 15.78 14.39
C THR A 307 32.02 15.45 14.53
N LEU A 308 32.45 14.25 14.10
CA LEU A 308 33.79 13.71 14.40
C LEU A 308 34.56 13.30 13.14
N GLY A 309 35.85 13.65 13.11
CA GLY A 309 36.79 13.10 12.14
C GLY A 309 36.99 11.58 12.32
N GLU A 310 37.55 10.90 11.31
CA GLU A 310 37.76 9.45 11.35
C GLU A 310 38.67 9.01 12.53
N ALA A 311 39.72 9.80 12.83
CA ALA A 311 40.62 9.51 13.93
C ALA A 311 39.95 9.70 15.32
N GLU A 312 39.02 10.64 15.44
CA GLU A 312 38.27 10.90 16.67
C GLU A 312 37.21 9.82 16.90
N ARG A 313 36.51 9.39 15.84
CA ARG A 313 35.54 8.28 15.90
C ARG A 313 36.16 7.00 16.44
N ARG A 314 37.43 6.71 16.10
CA ARG A 314 38.17 5.55 16.63
C ARG A 314 38.43 5.61 18.14
N ARG A 315 38.34 6.79 18.77
CA ARG A 315 38.55 6.99 20.21
C ARG A 315 37.25 6.95 21.01
N VAL A 316 36.10 7.01 20.35
CA VAL A 316 34.79 6.96 21.00
C VAL A 316 34.46 5.52 21.41
N THR A 317 33.97 5.36 22.64
CA THR A 317 33.51 4.05 23.14
C THR A 317 32.01 3.92 22.90
N LEU A 318 31.60 3.02 22.01
CA LEU A 318 30.20 2.70 21.75
C LEU A 318 29.77 1.42 22.46
N VAL A 319 28.64 1.46 23.16
CA VAL A 319 28.02 0.31 23.80
C VAL A 319 26.64 0.08 23.18
N GLU A 320 26.48 -1.02 22.47
CA GLU A 320 25.21 -1.37 21.84
C GLU A 320 24.24 -1.97 22.86
N VAL A 321 23.02 -1.42 22.89
CA VAL A 321 21.97 -1.82 23.82
C VAL A 321 20.64 -1.94 23.08
N ASP A 322 20.05 -3.12 23.10
CA ASP A 322 18.77 -3.42 22.44
C ASP A 322 17.55 -3.09 23.35
N SER A 323 17.64 -2.03 24.14
CA SER A 323 16.61 -1.61 25.10
C SER A 323 16.78 -0.14 25.49
N ILE A 324 15.89 0.74 25.03
CA ILE A 324 15.92 2.16 25.42
C ILE A 324 15.76 2.38 26.93
N PRO A 325 14.91 1.64 27.67
CA PRO A 325 14.87 1.77 29.13
C PRO A 325 16.24 1.53 29.77
N VAL A 326 17.04 0.58 29.26
CA VAL A 326 18.41 0.37 29.73
C VAL A 326 19.29 1.57 29.36
N ILE A 327 19.21 2.08 28.13
CA ILE A 327 19.94 3.28 27.72
C ILE A 327 19.61 4.49 28.61
N ILE A 328 18.33 4.73 28.91
CA ILE A 328 17.91 5.83 29.79
C ILE A 328 18.53 5.67 31.18
N ASN A 329 18.56 4.45 31.74
CA ASN A 329 19.22 4.19 33.02
C ASN A 329 20.74 4.41 32.95
N LEU A 330 21.40 3.99 31.87
CA LEU A 330 22.84 4.23 31.67
C LEU A 330 23.17 5.73 31.66
N VAL A 331 22.35 6.51 30.96
CA VAL A 331 22.49 7.97 30.89
C VAL A 331 22.17 8.62 32.24
N SER A 332 21.12 8.17 32.91
CA SER A 332 20.63 8.81 34.15
C SER A 332 21.47 8.47 35.38
N HIS A 333 22.12 7.29 35.40
CA HIS A 333 22.72 6.74 36.62
C HIS A 333 24.15 6.26 36.47
N HIS A 334 24.67 6.07 35.25
CA HIS A 334 25.96 5.40 35.03
C HIS A 334 26.97 6.21 34.22
N GLY A 335 26.70 7.49 33.95
CA GLY A 335 27.69 8.36 33.31
C GLY A 335 27.75 8.25 31.78
N TYR A 336 26.77 7.61 31.14
CA TYR A 336 26.77 7.41 29.69
C TYR A 336 26.17 8.60 28.95
N LEU A 337 26.58 8.74 27.69
CA LEU A 337 25.90 9.58 26.70
C LEU A 337 24.96 8.73 25.86
N SER A 338 23.90 9.34 25.33
CA SER A 338 23.12 8.73 24.26
C SER A 338 22.37 9.78 23.44
N VAL A 339 22.16 9.49 22.15
CA VAL A 339 21.26 10.27 21.30
C VAL A 339 19.88 9.64 21.34
N LEU A 340 18.92 10.39 21.86
CA LEU A 340 17.55 9.92 22.11
C LEU A 340 16.52 10.91 21.59
N PRO A 341 15.30 10.48 21.27
CA PRO A 341 14.17 11.38 21.03
C PRO A 341 13.85 12.14 22.33
N GLU A 342 13.68 13.46 22.25
CA GLU A 342 13.39 14.32 23.41
C GLU A 342 12.20 13.81 24.25
N THR A 343 11.17 13.30 23.58
CA THR A 343 9.97 12.74 24.22
C THR A 343 10.26 11.54 25.11
N SER A 344 11.32 10.77 24.83
CA SER A 344 11.73 9.60 25.62
C SER A 344 12.21 9.99 27.03
N LEU A 345 12.68 11.23 27.20
CA LEU A 345 13.19 11.74 28.48
C LEU A 345 12.13 12.56 29.23
N SER A 346 11.12 13.09 28.53
CA SER A 346 10.10 13.98 29.08
C SER A 346 9.28 13.42 30.25
N ARG A 347 9.24 12.09 30.41
CA ARG A 347 8.48 11.38 31.46
C ARG A 347 9.37 10.70 32.51
N VAL A 348 10.68 10.88 32.42
CA VAL A 348 11.60 10.45 33.48
C VAL A 348 11.44 11.41 34.65
N GLN A 349 11.23 10.88 35.86
CA GLN A 349 10.94 11.69 37.06
C GLN A 349 12.04 12.72 37.37
N ARG A 350 13.29 12.40 37.02
CA ARG A 350 14.45 13.30 37.03
C ARG A 350 15.22 13.10 35.73
N PRO A 351 14.87 13.84 34.66
CA PRO A 351 15.51 13.63 33.37
C PRO A 351 17.00 14.01 33.45
N PRO A 352 17.87 13.29 32.74
CA PRO A 352 19.28 13.67 32.62
C PRO A 352 19.40 15.02 31.90
N ALA A 353 20.56 15.67 32.04
CA ALA A 353 20.86 16.84 31.24
C ALA A 353 20.88 16.47 29.75
N MET A 354 20.47 17.41 28.90
CA MET A 354 20.37 17.17 27.47
C MET A 354 20.65 18.42 26.66
N ILE A 355 21.20 18.23 25.46
CA ILE A 355 21.39 19.27 24.45
C ILE A 355 20.61 18.86 23.21
N ARG A 356 19.72 19.75 22.73
CA ARG A 356 19.03 19.51 21.46
C ARG A 356 20.03 19.49 20.31
N LEU A 357 19.96 18.45 19.51
CA LEU A 357 20.72 18.40 18.27
C LEU A 357 20.13 19.39 17.25
N GLY A 358 20.95 19.81 16.28
CA GLY A 358 20.53 20.73 15.23
C GLY A 358 19.27 20.27 14.47
N PRO A 359 18.60 21.16 13.72
CA PRO A 359 17.26 20.92 13.16
C PRO A 359 17.17 19.72 12.21
N LEU A 360 18.31 19.24 11.69
CA LEU A 360 18.43 18.08 10.82
C LEU A 360 18.27 16.74 11.55
N TYR A 361 18.47 16.70 12.87
CA TYR A 361 18.45 15.48 13.67
C TYR A 361 17.08 15.27 14.32
N ARG A 362 16.24 14.49 13.64
CA ARG A 362 14.87 14.21 14.05
C ARG A 362 14.56 12.74 13.88
N GLN A 363 13.75 12.20 14.76
CA GLN A 363 13.08 10.93 14.54
C GLN A 363 11.74 11.20 13.85
N SER A 364 11.56 10.67 12.65
CA SER A 364 10.29 10.75 11.92
C SER A 364 9.59 9.39 11.98
N LEU A 365 8.35 9.38 12.45
CA LEU A 365 7.48 8.21 12.41
C LEU A 365 6.46 8.39 11.27
N THR A 366 6.46 7.45 10.34
CA THR A 366 5.63 7.49 9.14
C THR A 366 4.74 6.25 9.10
N LEU A 367 3.44 6.43 8.88
CA LEU A 367 2.55 5.31 8.58
C LEU A 367 2.62 5.06 7.08
N VAL A 368 2.93 3.82 6.68
CA VAL A 368 3.18 3.41 5.30
C VAL A 368 2.23 2.29 4.91
N TRP A 369 1.73 2.31 3.68
CA TRP A 369 0.79 1.31 3.15
C TRP A 369 0.97 1.08 1.64
N PRO A 370 0.49 -0.05 1.08
CA PRO A 370 0.51 -0.29 -0.37
C PRO A 370 -0.34 0.74 -1.13
N ARG A 371 0.14 1.19 -2.30
CA ARG A 371 -0.56 2.19 -3.13
C ARG A 371 -2.02 1.85 -3.41
N GLY A 372 -2.91 2.81 -3.18
CA GLY A 372 -4.34 2.71 -3.47
C GLY A 372 -5.22 3.66 -2.64
N ALA A 373 -6.27 4.20 -3.25
CA ALA A 373 -7.13 5.24 -2.66
C ALA A 373 -7.73 4.86 -1.29
N PHE A 374 -8.19 3.62 -1.12
CA PHE A 374 -8.78 3.17 0.14
C PHE A 374 -7.75 3.01 1.27
N SER A 375 -6.52 2.59 0.95
CA SER A 375 -5.45 2.50 1.94
C SER A 375 -5.09 3.88 2.50
N SER A 376 -5.24 4.93 1.71
CA SER A 376 -5.05 6.32 2.15
C SER A 376 -6.10 6.75 3.18
N GLU A 377 -7.39 6.51 2.92
CA GLU A 377 -8.46 6.91 3.86
C GLU A 377 -8.32 6.22 5.21
N VAL A 378 -7.99 4.91 5.21
CA VAL A 378 -7.77 4.18 6.46
C VAL A 378 -6.45 4.57 7.12
N GLY A 379 -5.40 4.84 6.34
CA GLY A 379 -4.15 5.41 6.85
C GLY A 379 -4.40 6.73 7.58
N ASP A 380 -5.16 7.64 6.97
CA ASP A 380 -5.52 8.92 7.57
C ASP A 380 -6.35 8.76 8.84
N LEU A 381 -7.30 7.81 8.84
CA LEU A 381 -8.06 7.47 10.03
C LEU A 381 -7.17 6.93 11.16
N MET A 382 -6.28 5.99 10.86
CA MET A 382 -5.33 5.43 11.82
C MET A 382 -4.44 6.53 12.40
N ILE A 383 -3.94 7.44 11.56
CA ILE A 383 -3.17 8.60 11.99
C ILE A 383 -3.99 9.50 12.91
N GLY A 384 -5.24 9.79 12.56
CA GLY A 384 -6.14 10.57 13.40
C GLY A 384 -6.33 9.94 14.79
N MET A 385 -6.52 8.62 14.84
CA MET A 385 -6.65 7.86 16.08
C MET A 385 -5.34 7.80 16.90
N MET A 386 -4.19 7.69 16.26
CA MET A 386 -2.88 7.73 16.92
C MET A 386 -2.58 9.12 17.53
N LYS A 387 -3.04 10.20 16.87
CA LYS A 387 -2.84 11.59 17.30
C LYS A 387 -3.84 12.05 18.35
N ALA A 388 -5.04 11.48 18.38
CA ALA A 388 -6.04 11.76 19.39
C ALA A 388 -5.53 11.23 20.75
N GLY A 389 -4.93 12.12 21.55
CA GLY A 389 -4.60 11.84 22.94
C GLY A 389 -5.86 11.46 23.74
N PRO A 390 -5.71 10.97 24.98
CA PRO A 390 -6.81 10.47 25.82
C PRO A 390 -7.91 11.51 26.21
N GLN A 391 -7.94 12.71 25.63
CA GLN A 391 -8.84 13.82 26.03
C GLN A 391 -9.88 14.27 24.99
N ALA A 392 -10.04 13.62 23.84
CA ALA A 392 -11.11 13.96 22.90
C ALA A 392 -12.43 13.20 23.17
N THR A 393 -12.83 13.09 24.44
CA THR A 393 -14.08 12.43 24.87
C THR A 393 -14.86 13.32 25.82
N THR A 394 -15.38 14.42 25.31
CA THR A 394 -16.55 15.09 25.89
C THR A 394 -17.25 15.89 24.80
N ALA A 395 -18.49 15.45 24.50
CA ALA A 395 -19.58 16.14 23.81
C ALA A 395 -20.12 15.34 22.61
N LEU A 396 -21.03 14.41 22.91
CA LEU A 396 -22.19 14.17 22.04
C LEU A 396 -23.39 14.74 22.81
N PRO A 397 -24.09 15.75 22.27
CA PRO A 397 -25.33 16.21 22.88
C PRO A 397 -26.41 15.13 22.70
N THR A 398 -27.19 14.96 23.77
CA THR A 398 -28.34 14.06 23.93
C THR A 398 -29.42 14.25 22.88
#